data_AF-A0A1Y3PI80-F1
#
_entry.id   AF-A0A1Y3PI80-F1
#
_cell.length_a   1.000
_cell.length_b   1.000
_cell.length_c   1.000
_cell.angle_alpha   90.00
_cell.angle_beta   90.00
_cell.angle_gamma   90.00
#
_symmetry.space_group_name_H-M   'P 1'
#
loop_
_entity.id
_entity.type
_entity.pdbx_description
1 polymer ?
#
loop_
_entity_poly.entity_id
_entity_poly.type
_entity_poly.pdbx_seq_one_letter_code
_entity_poly.pdbx_strand_id
1 'polypeptide(L)'
;MKAKHSGKKVRKQIYLGQEQNDKIKQIAMRRRWTEAEVIREAIDEYMKKQEQNDPLLKLFDLTDSNPIDGSVHHDQYIYGNE
;
A
#
# COMPACT_ATOMS: atom_id res chain seq x y z
N MET A 1 7.42 -2.15 14.68
CA MET A 1 8.13 -0.92 14.26
C MET A 1 7.08 0.11 13.87
N LYS A 2 7.25 1.40 14.20
CA LYS A 2 6.27 2.44 13.84
C LYS A 2 6.44 2.80 12.36
N ALA A 3 5.39 2.73 11.56
CA ALA A 3 5.41 3.26 10.20
C ALA A 3 5.58 4.79 10.29
N LYS A 4 6.60 5.33 9.62
CA LYS A 4 6.95 6.75 9.69
C LYS A 4 6.32 7.49 8.51
N HIS A 5 5.12 8.04 8.69
CA HIS A 5 4.47 8.89 7.68
C HIS A 5 5.19 10.23 7.56
N SER A 6 6.15 10.33 6.64
CA SER A 6 7.08 11.48 6.49
C SER A 6 6.58 12.59 5.55
N GLY A 7 5.32 12.57 5.11
CA GLY A 7 4.75 13.55 4.18
C GLY A 7 3.97 14.69 4.85
N LYS A 8 3.70 15.76 4.09
CA LYS A 8 2.78 16.84 4.49
C LYS A 8 1.40 16.26 4.77
N LYS A 9 0.91 16.41 6.00
CA LYS A 9 -0.42 15.91 6.40
C LYS A 9 -1.51 16.89 5.96
N VAL A 10 -2.57 16.35 5.36
CA VAL A 10 -3.77 17.11 4.97
C VAL A 10 -4.90 16.80 5.95
N ARG A 11 -5.58 17.83 6.46
CA ARG A 11 -6.71 17.66 7.38
C ARG A 11 -7.92 17.11 6.62
N LYS A 12 -8.53 16.05 7.16
CA LYS A 12 -9.83 15.54 6.75
C LYS A 12 -10.75 15.49 7.98
N GLN A 13 -12.01 15.89 7.82
CA GLN A 13 -13.05 15.75 8.84
C GLN A 13 -14.03 14.67 8.39
N ILE A 14 -14.28 13.70 9.27
CA ILE A 14 -15.18 12.58 9.02
C ILE A 14 -15.99 12.29 10.28
N TYR A 15 -17.19 11.75 10.13
CA TYR A 15 -17.96 11.20 11.23
C TYR A 15 -17.66 9.71 11.38
N LEU A 16 -17.46 9.26 12.62
CA LEU A 16 -17.27 7.86 12.95
C LEU A 16 -18.49 7.37 13.72
N GLY A 17 -18.92 6.15 13.45
CA GLY A 17 -19.90 5.47 14.30
C GLY A 17 -19.33 5.25 15.70
N GLN A 18 -20.20 5.16 16.70
CA GLN A 18 -19.80 4.94 18.10
C GLN A 18 -18.92 3.70 18.24
N GLU A 19 -19.32 2.59 17.62
CA GLU A 19 -18.56 1.34 17.63
C GLU A 19 -17.17 1.47 17.00
N GLN A 20 -17.05 2.24 15.91
CA GLN A 20 -15.77 2.48 15.25
C GLN A 20 -14.83 3.29 16.16
N ASN A 21 -15.36 4.33 16.79
CA ASN A 21 -14.61 5.15 17.75
C ASN A 21 -14.07 4.30 18.92
N ASP A 22 -14.91 3.46 19.51
CA ASP A 22 -14.53 2.61 20.63
C ASP A 22 -13.47 1.58 20.23
N LYS A 23 -13.61 0.97 19.05
CA LYS A 23 -12.61 0.05 18.49
C LYS A 23 -11.26 0.73 18.24
N ILE A 24 -11.26 1.93 17.64
CA ILE A 24 -10.03 2.70 17.40
C ILE A 24 -9.31 2.98 18.72
N LYS A 25 -10.04 3.42 19.74
CA LYS A 25 -9.50 3.69 21.07
C LYS A 25 -8.88 2.44 21.71
N GLN A 26 -9.57 1.30 21.65
CA GLN A 26 -9.05 0.02 22.17
C GLN A 26 -7.76 -0.42 21.46
N ILE A 27 -7.70 -0.30 20.13
CA ILE A 27 -6.52 -0.66 19.33
C ILE A 27 -5.35 0.29 19.67
N ALA A 28 -5.62 1.59 19.75
CA ALA A 28 -4.64 2.61 20.10
C ALA A 28 -3.99 2.32 21.46
N MET A 29 -4.80 2.01 22.48
CA MET A 29 -4.33 1.61 23.81
C MET A 29 -3.48 0.34 23.75
N ARG A 30 -3.95 -0.72 23.09
CA ARG A 30 -3.24 -2.00 22.99
C ARG A 30 -1.88 -1.86 22.29
N ARG A 31 -1.81 -1.03 21.25
CA ARG A 31 -0.59 -0.84 20.44
C ARG A 31 0.33 0.27 20.96
N ARG A 32 -0.08 1.02 21.99
CA ARG A 32 0.59 2.25 22.46
C ARG A 32 0.78 3.27 21.33
N TRP A 33 -0.26 3.42 20.51
CA TRP A 33 -0.34 4.35 19.39
C TRP A 33 -1.38 5.43 19.68
N THR A 34 -1.32 6.52 18.94
CA THR A 34 -2.41 7.50 18.86
C THR A 34 -3.54 6.95 18.00
N GLU A 35 -4.78 7.36 18.27
CA GLU A 35 -5.93 7.00 17.43
C GLU A 35 -5.71 7.43 15.97
N ALA A 36 -5.07 8.57 15.76
CA ALA A 36 -4.74 9.06 14.42
C ALA A 36 -3.72 8.16 13.69
N GLU A 37 -2.77 7.52 14.39
CA GLU A 37 -1.87 6.52 13.78
C GLU A 37 -2.64 5.27 13.39
N VAL A 38 -3.56 4.79 14.24
CA VAL A 38 -4.42 3.64 13.94
C VAL A 38 -5.29 3.90 12.70
N ILE A 39 -5.91 5.08 12.61
CA ILE A 39 -6.74 5.46 11.46
C ILE A 39 -5.91 5.53 10.18
N ARG A 40 -4.70 6.11 10.23
CA ARG A 40 -3.81 6.17 9.06
C ARG A 40 -3.38 4.77 8.61
N GLU A 41 -2.95 3.91 9.55
CA GLU A 41 -2.57 2.54 9.23
C GLU A 41 -3.73 1.77 8.59
N ALA A 42 -4.94 1.90 9.13
CA ALA A 42 -6.13 1.24 8.57
C ALA A 42 -6.46 1.72 7.15
N ILE A 43 -6.28 3.01 6.87
CA ILE A 43 -6.43 3.56 5.51
C ILE A 43 -5.35 2.99 4.58
N ASP A 44 -4.09 2.97 5.02
CA ASP A 44 -2.97 2.45 4.21
C ASP A 44 -3.14 0.96 3.90
N GLU A 45 -3.53 0.15 4.89
CA GLU A 45 -3.83 -1.28 4.71
C GLU A 45 -4.99 -1.50 3.73
N TYR A 46 -6.04 -0.67 3.82
CA TYR A 46 -7.17 -0.74 2.89
C TYR A 46 -6.73 -0.41 1.46
N MET A 47 -5.95 0.67 1.26
CA MET A 47 -5.47 1.08 -0.06
C MET A 47 -4.55 0.03 -0.68
N LYS A 48 -3.58 -0.51 0.09
CA LYS A 48 -2.73 -1.62 -0.37
C LYS A 48 -3.55 -2.82 -0.82
N LYS A 49 -4.61 -3.16 -0.08
CA LYS A 49 -5.50 -4.25 -0.47
C LYS A 49 -6.27 -3.93 -1.76
N GLN A 50 -6.61 -2.68 -2.03
CA GLN A 50 -7.22 -2.30 -3.30
C GLN A 50 -6.21 -2.37 -4.45
N GLU A 51 -4.99 -1.87 -4.26
CA GLU A 51 -3.90 -1.94 -5.24
C GLU A 51 -3.57 -3.40 -5.62
N GLN A 52 -3.48 -4.30 -4.65
CA GLN A 52 -3.26 -5.73 -4.90
C GLN A 52 -4.41 -6.42 -5.65
N ASN A 53 -5.61 -5.84 -5.66
CA ASN A 53 -6.75 -6.38 -6.39
C ASN A 53 -6.88 -5.79 -7.80
N ASP A 54 -6.04 -4.82 -8.18
CA ASP A 54 -6.01 -4.28 -9.54
C ASP A 54 -5.34 -5.30 -10.48
N PRO A 55 -6.06 -5.85 -11.48
CA PRO A 55 -5.49 -6.78 -12.45
C PRO A 55 -4.33 -6.19 -13.25
N LEU A 56 -4.31 -4.87 -13.47
CA LEU A 56 -3.23 -4.20 -14.18
C LEU A 56 -1.98 -4.11 -13.31
N LEU A 57 -2.10 -3.81 -12.01
CA LEU A 57 -0.95 -3.82 -11.10
C LEU A 57 -0.36 -5.23 -10.93
N LYS A 58 -1.21 -6.27 -10.90
CA LYS A 58 -0.72 -7.67 -10.95
C LYS A 58 0.05 -7.99 -12.22
N LEU A 59 -0.33 -7.40 -13.36
CA LEU A 59 0.37 -7.59 -14.62
C LEU A 59 1.77 -6.95 -14.58
N PHE A 60 1.90 -5.77 -13.97
CA PHE A 60 3.20 -5.11 -13.79
C PHE A 60 4.11 -5.87 -12.79
N ASP A 61 3.57 -6.40 -11.70
CA ASP A 61 4.31 -7.21 -10.71
C ASP A 61 4.92 -8.50 -11.33
N LEU A 62 4.31 -9.04 -12.40
CA LEU A 62 4.86 -10.17 -13.16
C LEU A 62 6.08 -9.81 -14.02
N THR A 63 6.35 -8.52 -14.22
CA THR A 63 7.39 -8.03 -15.13
C THR A 63 8.65 -7.50 -14.44
N ASP A 64 8.64 -7.35 -13.11
CA ASP A 64 9.77 -6.81 -12.33
C ASP A 64 11.03 -7.68 -12.33
N SER A 65 10.95 -8.94 -12.77
CA SER A 65 12.09 -9.82 -12.97
C SER A 65 12.74 -9.75 -14.35
N ASN A 66 12.34 -8.81 -15.22
CA ASN A 66 12.85 -8.73 -16.59
C ASN A 66 13.99 -7.71 -16.76
N PRO A 67 14.85 -7.90 -17.77
CA PRO A 67 15.90 -6.94 -18.11
C PRO A 67 15.32 -5.54 -18.32
N ILE A 68 16.00 -4.52 -17.78
CA ILE A 68 15.60 -3.10 -17.82
C ILE A 68 15.49 -2.58 -19.27
N ASP A 69 16.18 -3.24 -20.19
CA ASP A 69 16.22 -3.01 -21.63
C ASP A 69 15.44 -4.07 -22.42
N GLY A 70 14.53 -4.80 -21.77
CA GLY A 70 13.70 -5.82 -22.40
C GLY A 70 12.86 -5.30 -23.56
N SER A 71 12.54 -4.00 -23.60
CA SER A 71 11.90 -3.38 -24.77
C SER A 71 12.84 -3.20 -25.96
N VAL A 72 14.14 -2.99 -25.71
CA VAL A 72 15.17 -2.72 -26.73
C VAL A 72 15.76 -4.02 -27.27
N HIS A 73 16.03 -4.99 -26.40
CA HIS A 73 16.66 -6.26 -26.75
C HIS A 73 15.71 -7.46 -26.64
N HIS A 74 14.39 -7.23 -26.81
CA HIS A 74 13.37 -8.29 -26.71
C HIS A 74 13.69 -9.49 -27.61
N ASP A 75 14.14 -9.25 -28.85
CA ASP A 75 14.47 -10.32 -29.79
C ASP A 75 15.60 -11.21 -29.28
N GLN A 76 16.64 -10.63 -28.69
CA GLN A 76 17.76 -11.40 -28.12
C GLN A 76 17.30 -12.24 -26.91
N TYR A 77 16.41 -11.71 -26.08
CA TYR A 77 15.90 -12.42 -24.91
C TYR A 77 14.87 -13.50 -25.25
N ILE A 78 14.10 -13.31 -26.32
CA ILE A 78 13.04 -14.26 -26.74
C ILE A 78 13.62 -15.37 -27.60
N TYR A 79 14.50 -15.02 -28.54
CA TYR A 79 14.98 -15.96 -29.56
C TYR A 79 16.38 -16.52 -29.27
N GLY A 80 17.14 -15.87 -28.39
CA GLY A 80 18.55 -16.21 -28.16
C GLY A 80 19.41 -15.88 -29.38
N ASN A 81 20.69 -15.57 -29.15
CA ASN A 81 21.63 -15.41 -30.27
C ASN A 81 21.85 -16.77 -30.94
N GLU A 82 21.78 -16.82 -32.28
CA GLU A 82 22.34 -17.93 -33.06
C GLU A 82 23.85 -18.08 -32.82
#